data_AF-A0A537P6F2-F1
#
_entry.id   AF-A0A537P6F2-F1
#
_cell.length_a   1.000
_cell.length_b   1.000
_cell.length_c   1.000
_cell.angle_alpha   90.00
_cell.angle_beta   90.00
_cell.angle_gamma   90.00
#
_symmetry.space_group_name_H-M   'P 1'
#
loop_
_entity.id
_entity.type
_entity.pdbx_description
1 polymer ?
#
loop_
_entity_poly.entity_id
_entity_poly.type
_entity_poly.pdbx_seq_one_letter_code
_entity_poly.pdbx_strand_id
1 'polypeptide(L)'
;MNDQIKKTAPPGIDDAEVVKLLSLLVSVPSVNSAFRQPGDPDHWFDEAKLAAVVADWLRSIGIEVEVDFVAAQRPNVIARIKGTLGAPSMIWEGHLDTVQVTG
;
A
#
# COMPACT_ATOMS: atom_id res chain seq x y z
N MET A 1 -10.87 -31.79 -32.38
CA MET A 1 -9.56 -31.71 -31.70
C MET A 1 -9.56 -30.38 -30.97
N ASN A 2 -9.95 -30.36 -29.69
CA ASN A 2 -9.99 -29.13 -28.90
C ASN A 2 -8.55 -28.78 -28.52
N ASP A 3 -7.98 -27.80 -29.21
CA ASP A 3 -6.76 -27.13 -28.75
C ASP A 3 -7.11 -26.30 -27.51
N GLN A 4 -7.10 -26.97 -26.36
CA GLN A 4 -7.00 -26.33 -25.07
C GLN A 4 -5.55 -25.86 -24.91
N ILE A 5 -5.19 -24.80 -25.64
CA ILE A 5 -4.02 -24.01 -25.32
C ILE A 5 -4.30 -23.46 -23.93
N LYS A 6 -3.65 -24.05 -22.91
CA LYS A 6 -3.56 -23.46 -21.58
C LYS A 6 -2.96 -22.07 -21.78
N LYS A 7 -3.80 -21.04 -21.76
CA LYS A 7 -3.32 -19.66 -21.64
C LYS A 7 -2.62 -19.59 -20.29
N THR A 8 -1.30 -19.68 -20.29
CA THR A 8 -0.50 -19.25 -19.14
C THR A 8 -0.94 -17.83 -18.81
N ALA A 9 -1.33 -17.59 -17.57
CA ALA A 9 -1.64 -16.24 -17.11
C ALA A 9 -0.44 -15.33 -17.48
N PRO A 10 -0.70 -14.10 -17.99
CA PRO A 10 0.39 -13.20 -18.30
C PRO A 10 1.24 -12.95 -17.05
N PRO A 11 2.56 -12.70 -17.20
CA PRO A 11 3.38 -12.29 -16.07
C PRO A 11 2.81 -10.98 -15.49
N GLY A 12 2.56 -10.96 -14.18
CA GLY A 12 1.94 -9.83 -13.49
C GLY A 12 1.26 -10.25 -12.18
N ILE A 13 0.69 -9.27 -11.47
CA ILE A 13 -0.08 -9.50 -10.24
C ILE A 13 -1.42 -10.16 -10.61
N ASP A 14 -1.73 -11.31 -10.01
CA ASP A 14 -3.03 -11.98 -10.19
C ASP A 14 -4.05 -11.65 -9.08
N ASP A 15 -5.31 -12.06 -9.25
CA ASP A 15 -6.38 -11.80 -8.28
C ASP A 15 -6.07 -12.36 -6.89
N ALA A 16 -5.36 -13.49 -6.80
CA ALA A 16 -5.02 -14.10 -5.51
C ALA A 16 -3.93 -13.28 -4.79
N GLU A 17 -2.96 -12.75 -5.53
CA GLU A 17 -1.95 -11.82 -5.01
C GLU A 17 -2.57 -10.49 -4.57
N VAL A 18 -3.51 -9.94 -5.35
CA VAL A 18 -4.28 -8.75 -4.96
C VAL A 18 -5.05 -9.01 -3.66
N VAL A 19 -5.81 -10.10 -3.58
CA VAL A 19 -6.59 -10.45 -2.39
C VAL A 19 -5.67 -10.64 -1.18
N LYS A 20 -4.52 -11.30 -1.34
CA LYS A 20 -3.54 -11.50 -0.27
C LYS A 20 -2.98 -10.18 0.25
N LEU A 21 -2.54 -9.29 -0.65
CA LEU A 21 -2.02 -7.99 -0.25
C LEU A 21 -3.11 -7.14 0.41
N LEU A 22 -4.28 -7.04 -0.21
CA LEU A 22 -5.40 -6.27 0.33
C LEU A 22 -5.81 -6.78 1.72
N SER A 23 -5.89 -8.10 1.91
CA SER A 23 -6.22 -8.70 3.21
C SER A 23 -5.23 -8.32 4.30
N LEU A 24 -3.94 -8.23 3.97
CA LEU A 24 -2.91 -7.74 4.88
C LEU A 24 -3.13 -6.25 5.21
N LEU A 25 -3.36 -5.41 4.21
CA LEU A 25 -3.54 -3.97 4.42
C LEU A 25 -4.79 -3.67 5.26
N VAL A 26 -5.94 -4.29 4.97
CA VAL A 26 -7.20 -4.05 5.72
C VAL A 26 -7.17 -4.62 7.14
N SER A 27 -6.23 -5.51 7.45
CA SER A 27 -6.04 -6.02 8.82
C SER A 27 -5.37 -5.03 9.76
N VAL A 28 -4.82 -3.93 9.22
CA VAL A 28 -4.14 -2.87 9.97
C VAL A 28 -5.02 -1.63 9.98
N PRO A 29 -5.51 -1.17 11.14
CA PRO A 29 -6.27 0.07 11.23
C PRO A 29 -5.44 1.28 10.76
N SER A 30 -5.99 2.10 9.86
CA SER A 30 -5.33 3.28 9.32
C SER A 30 -6.28 4.47 9.16
N VAL A 31 -7.28 4.60 10.05
CA VAL A 31 -8.21 5.72 9.97
C VAL A 31 -7.40 7.02 10.10
N ASN A 32 -7.67 7.97 9.21
CA ASN A 32 -6.99 9.25 9.23
C ASN A 32 -7.25 9.95 10.57
N SER A 33 -6.16 10.23 11.28
CA SER A 33 -6.19 10.87 12.61
C SER A 33 -6.85 12.24 12.63
N ALA A 34 -6.99 12.92 11.49
CA ALA A 34 -7.72 14.19 11.37
C ALA A 34 -9.23 14.06 11.61
N PHE A 35 -9.81 12.85 11.49
CA PHE A 35 -11.23 12.61 11.71
C PHE A 35 -11.56 12.08 13.11
N ARG A 36 -10.57 11.94 13.99
CA ARG A 36 -10.75 11.42 15.35
C ARG A 36 -11.76 12.25 16.14
N GLN A 37 -12.70 11.55 16.77
CA GLN A 37 -13.69 12.10 17.69
C GLN A 37 -13.36 11.79 19.15
N PRO A 38 -13.89 12.57 20.11
CA PRO A 38 -13.77 12.25 21.52
C PRO A 38 -14.35 10.86 21.83
N GLY A 39 -13.54 10.00 22.44
CA GLY A 39 -13.92 8.64 22.81
C GLY A 39 -13.52 7.56 21.80
N ASP A 40 -12.98 7.94 20.63
CA ASP A 40 -12.49 6.95 19.66
C ASP A 40 -11.28 6.19 20.21
N PRO A 41 -11.21 4.85 20.02
CA PRO A 41 -10.07 4.06 20.46
C PRO A 41 -8.78 4.43 19.74
N ASP A 42 -7.68 4.56 20.49
CA ASP A 42 -6.39 4.98 19.93
C ASP A 42 -5.86 4.07 18.83
N HIS A 43 -6.12 2.77 18.95
CA HIS A 43 -5.65 1.76 18.01
C HIS A 43 -6.32 1.80 16.64
N TRP A 44 -7.28 2.71 16.40
CA TRP A 44 -7.89 2.93 15.08
C TRP A 44 -7.03 3.79 14.16
N PHE A 45 -6.15 4.61 14.73
CA PHE A 45 -5.41 5.67 14.02
C PHE A 45 -3.93 5.31 13.90
N ASP A 46 -3.63 4.18 13.25
CA ASP A 46 -2.28 3.61 13.16
C ASP A 46 -1.71 3.67 11.72
N GLU A 47 -1.82 4.85 11.09
CA GLU A 47 -1.31 5.14 9.73
C GLU A 47 0.17 4.73 9.58
N ALA A 48 1.00 4.96 10.60
CA ALA A 48 2.42 4.59 10.60
C ALA A 48 2.66 3.07 10.55
N LYS A 49 1.82 2.26 11.22
CA LYS A 49 1.94 0.81 11.17
C LYS A 49 1.56 0.28 9.78
N LEU A 50 0.51 0.82 9.16
CA LEU A 50 0.18 0.44 7.79
C LEU A 50 1.29 0.84 6.81
N ALA A 51 1.86 2.03 6.96
CA ALA A 51 3.01 2.47 6.18
C ALA A 51 4.23 1.55 6.34
N ALA A 52 4.53 1.09 7.56
CA ALA A 52 5.59 0.12 7.79
C ALA A 52 5.33 -1.22 7.07
N VAL A 53 4.09 -1.73 7.11
CA VAL A 53 3.69 -2.95 6.40
C VAL A 53 3.89 -2.80 4.88
N VAL A 54 3.48 -1.67 4.30
CA VAL A 54 3.68 -1.39 2.86
C VAL A 54 5.16 -1.27 2.53
N ALA A 55 5.93 -0.56 3.34
CA ALA A 55 7.38 -0.40 3.15
C ALA A 55 8.10 -1.75 3.18
N ASP A 56 7.75 -2.63 4.13
CA ASP A 56 8.35 -3.95 4.25
C ASP A 56 7.94 -4.88 3.10
N TRP A 57 6.69 -4.81 2.64
CA TRP A 57 6.24 -5.54 1.45
C TRP A 57 7.04 -5.12 0.21
N LEU A 58 7.20 -3.82 -0.04
CA LEU A 58 7.98 -3.27 -1.17
C LEU A 58 9.46 -3.64 -1.08
N ARG A 59 10.06 -3.56 0.12
CA ARG A 59 11.45 -4.00 0.35
C ARG A 59 11.62 -5.50 0.11
N SER A 60 10.63 -6.31 0.49
CA SER A 60 10.69 -7.78 0.30
C SER A 60 10.75 -8.20 -1.17
N ILE A 61 10.26 -7.35 -2.08
CA ILE A 61 10.35 -7.55 -3.54
C ILE A 61 11.51 -6.76 -4.18
N GLY A 62 12.41 -6.20 -3.36
CA GLY A 62 13.64 -5.57 -3.82
C GLY A 62 13.51 -4.11 -4.29
N ILE A 63 12.42 -3.42 -3.93
CA ILE A 63 12.23 -2.01 -4.26
C ILE A 63 12.82 -1.13 -3.15
N GLU A 64 13.52 -0.06 -3.55
CA GLU A 64 14.05 0.95 -2.64
C GLU A 64 12.91 1.79 -2.06
N VAL A 65 12.88 1.93 -0.72
CA VAL A 65 11.79 2.60 -0.01
C VAL A 65 12.34 3.61 1.00
N GLU A 66 11.83 4.83 0.88
CA GLU A 66 11.95 5.93 1.83
C GLU A 66 10.63 6.06 2.62
N VAL A 67 10.74 6.28 3.93
CA VAL A 67 9.58 6.55 4.81
C VAL A 67 9.72 7.99 5.32
N ASP A 68 8.86 8.87 4.84
CA ASP A 68 8.94 10.31 5.08
C ASP A 68 7.82 10.77 6.02
N PHE A 69 8.17 11.24 7.22
CA PHE A 69 7.21 11.66 8.24
C PHE A 69 6.78 13.11 8.04
N VAL A 70 5.57 13.32 7.50
CA VAL A 70 4.98 14.67 7.38
C VAL A 70 4.35 15.16 8.69
N ALA A 71 3.99 14.23 9.58
CA ALA A 71 3.60 14.50 10.97
C ALA A 71 3.84 13.26 11.85
N ALA A 72 3.70 13.41 13.16
CA ALA A 72 3.77 12.28 14.09
C ALA A 72 2.74 11.21 13.71
N GLN A 73 3.20 9.96 13.57
CA GLN A 73 2.40 8.79 13.15
C GLN A 73 1.80 8.87 11.73
N ARG A 74 2.19 9.84 10.90
CA ARG A 74 1.66 10.01 9.53
C ARG A 74 2.80 10.08 8.50
N PRO A 75 3.45 8.96 8.19
CA PRO A 75 4.47 8.93 7.14
C PRO A 75 3.87 8.65 5.76
N ASN A 76 4.50 9.22 4.73
CA ASN A 76 4.41 8.76 3.36
C ASN A 76 5.39 7.60 3.12
N VAL A 77 5.01 6.66 2.27
CA VAL A 77 5.91 5.60 1.78
C VAL A 77 6.25 5.90 0.33
N ILE A 78 7.52 6.22 0.08
CA ILE A 78 7.99 6.61 -1.25
C ILE A 78 8.88 5.49 -1.77
N ALA A 79 8.43 4.83 -2.83
CA ALA A 79 9.15 3.74 -3.46
C ALA A 79 9.74 4.16 -4.80
N ARG A 80 10.99 3.81 -5.07
CA ARG A 80 11.71 4.25 -6.26
C ARG A 80 12.28 3.05 -7.00
N ILE A 81 11.98 2.97 -8.30
CA ILE A 81 12.61 2.06 -9.24
C ILE A 81 13.46 2.91 -10.19
N LYS A 82 14.74 2.57 -10.31
CA LYS A 82 15.66 3.29 -11.21
C LYS A 82 15.26 3.03 -12.65
N GLY A 83 14.82 4.08 -13.34
CA GLY A 83 14.55 4.06 -14.78
C GLY A 83 15.80 4.29 -15.63
N THR A 84 15.58 4.43 -16.93
CA THR A 84 16.63 4.75 -17.89
C THR A 84 16.92 6.24 -17.93
N LEU A 85 18.20 6.62 -17.93
CA LEU A 85 18.63 8.02 -18.04
C LEU A 85 18.03 8.67 -19.30
N GLY A 86 17.42 9.86 -19.14
CA GLY A 86 16.81 10.62 -20.23
C GLY A 86 15.37 10.21 -20.59
N ALA A 87 14.83 9.16 -19.97
CA ALA A 87 13.42 8.82 -20.09
C ALA A 87 12.54 9.69 -19.14
N PRO A 88 11.25 9.90 -19.46
CA PRO A 88 10.31 10.54 -18.54
C PRO A 88 10.20 9.78 -17.21
N SER A 89 9.98 10.51 -16.12
CA SER A 89 9.62 9.91 -14.83
C SER A 89 8.13 9.60 -14.78
N MET A 90 7.77 8.48 -14.16
CA MET A 90 6.39 8.10 -13.87
C MET A 90 6.20 8.08 -12.36
N ILE A 91 5.02 8.51 -11.93
CA ILE A 91 4.61 8.52 -10.53
C ILE A 91 3.25 7.82 -10.44
N TRP A 92 3.15 6.86 -9.52
CA TRP A 92 1.90 6.24 -9.12
C TRP A 92 1.65 6.57 -7.66
N GLU A 93 0.48 7.14 -7.37
CA GLU A 93 0.10 7.57 -6.04
C GLU A 93 -1.13 6.80 -5.55
N GLY A 94 -1.17 6.53 -4.26
CA GLY A 94 -2.30 5.95 -3.56
C GLY A 94 -2.27 6.36 -2.09
N HIS A 95 -3.44 6.62 -1.51
CA HIS A 95 -3.54 6.97 -0.09
C HIS A 95 -3.62 5.70 0.76
N LEU A 96 -2.96 5.71 1.92
CA LEU A 96 -2.97 4.58 2.88
C LEU A 96 -4.04 4.76 3.96
N ASP A 97 -4.42 5.99 4.24
CA ASP A 97 -5.41 6.31 5.26
C ASP A 97 -6.82 5.94 4.80
N THR A 98 -7.65 5.62 5.78
CA THR A 98 -9.08 5.32 5.58
C THR A 98 -9.95 6.30 6.37
N VAL A 99 -11.25 6.25 6.13
CA VAL A 99 -12.25 7.04 6.87
C VAL A 99 -13.11 6.12 7.73
N GLN A 100 -13.75 6.69 8.75
CA GLN A 100 -14.70 5.96 9.59
C GLN A 100 -15.96 5.58 8.78
N VAL A 101 -16.67 4.55 9.23
CA VAL A 101 -17.94 4.11 8.64
C VAL A 101 -19.17 4.84 9.21
N THR A 102 -18.96 5.66 10.25
CA THR A 102 -20.02 6.19 11.11
C THR A 102 -20.68 7.47 10.62
N GLY A 103 -20.15 8.12 9.57
CA GLY A 103 -20.82 9.21 8.84
C GLY A 103 -21.03 10.50 9.62
#